data_AF-A0A961NG94-F1
#
_entry.id   AF-A0A961NG94-F1
#
_cell.length_a   1.000
_cell.length_b   1.000
_cell.length_c   1.000
_cell.angle_alpha   90.00
_cell.angle_beta   90.00
_cell.angle_gamma   90.00
#
_symmetry.space_group_name_H-M   'P 1'
#
loop_
_entity.id
_entity.type
_entity.pdbx_description
1 polymer ?
#
loop_
_entity_poly.entity_id
_entity_poly.type
_entity_poly.pdbx_seq_one_letter_code
_entity_poly.pdbx_strand_id
1 'polypeptide(L)'
;PRKRVNVTVSLFVPKPFTTFQWEKQQTPEYFYDGLKKIKAGLRTNRVNLSGPEPHMAYVEGLLSRSDHRMGAFILKAYERGARFDSWDDRFQRRVWEEIFAEIPAEMRALWMEQKPGGTALPWHDIIEGKGAGIDLLRRDFQKFENITPENMNPPHPQQLTPSDFPAELLKPVRIPEHKFQTRTILAIEFARRDPFIYISHLEIADTIRRACRRAGLPMTFSQGFNKHEKFHFVESLPLFIESEREVLYVELYDTIDLIEAHRKLRKQLPAGLQLLTLSCVDQLPSQREADARLRSYRLEFADVSLAREAAEKLSDAPAVISYERRIRKRKLLKKLKRGQKPFTRVERQLGDAIRNLVATDRTIVFDLEPPIRGAISIADLVTHYLQIPVECWNTDIKIIKTA
;
A
#
# COMPACT_ATOMS: atom_id res chain seq x y z
N PRO A 1 -2.27 37.30 -12.46
CA PRO A 1 -2.56 36.47 -11.25
C PRO A 1 -1.27 36.10 -10.48
N ARG A 2 -1.14 36.51 -9.21
CA ARG A 2 0.03 36.18 -8.40
C ARG A 2 0.01 34.69 -8.00
N LYS A 3 1.09 33.95 -8.31
CA LYS A 3 1.20 32.50 -8.10
C LYS A 3 1.13 32.14 -6.60
N ARG A 4 0.48 31.02 -6.29
CA ARG A 4 0.54 30.38 -4.95
C ARG A 4 1.54 29.24 -4.99
N VAL A 5 2.31 29.07 -3.93
CA VAL A 5 3.35 28.03 -3.81
C VAL A 5 2.95 27.03 -2.73
N ASN A 6 3.12 25.74 -3.00
CA ASN A 6 3.02 24.71 -1.97
C ASN A 6 4.42 24.31 -1.55
N VAL A 7 4.71 24.38 -0.25
CA VAL A 7 6.00 23.99 0.32
C VAL A 7 5.71 22.83 1.26
N THR A 8 6.38 21.70 1.03
CA THR A 8 6.34 20.56 1.96
C THR A 8 7.63 20.51 2.73
N VAL A 9 7.54 20.51 4.06
CA VAL A 9 8.68 20.33 4.95
C VAL A 9 8.73 18.87 5.32
N SER A 10 9.79 18.18 4.87
CA SER A 10 10.06 16.81 5.27
C SER A 10 10.84 16.81 6.58
N LEU A 11 10.44 15.95 7.51
CA LEU A 11 11.17 15.71 8.75
C LEU A 11 12.28 14.71 8.46
N PHE A 12 13.49 14.99 8.94
CA PHE A 12 14.63 14.13 8.69
C PHE A 12 14.57 12.88 9.58
N VAL A 13 14.33 11.73 8.95
CA VAL A 13 14.33 10.39 9.58
C VAL A 13 15.49 9.62 8.96
N PRO A 14 16.55 9.30 9.72
CA PRO A 14 17.67 8.55 9.17
C PRO A 14 17.25 7.13 8.75
N LYS A 15 17.85 6.60 7.68
CA LYS A 15 17.40 5.35 7.04
C LYS A 15 18.49 4.28 6.97
N PRO A 16 18.14 3.00 7.14
CA PRO A 16 19.03 1.89 6.81
C PRO A 16 19.62 2.01 5.40
N PHE A 17 20.84 1.47 5.22
CA PHE A 17 21.51 1.41 3.92
C PHE A 17 21.83 2.78 3.30
N THR A 18 21.80 3.85 4.10
CA THR A 18 22.18 5.20 3.67
C THR A 18 23.36 5.70 4.49
N THR A 19 24.06 6.71 3.97
CA THR A 19 25.14 7.40 4.68
C THR A 19 24.71 7.87 6.07
N PHE A 20 23.45 8.29 6.22
CA PHE A 20 22.92 8.82 7.46
C PHE A 20 22.42 7.77 8.45
N GLN A 21 22.57 6.47 8.20
CA GLN A 21 22.04 5.43 9.09
C GLN A 21 22.55 5.52 10.55
N TRP A 22 23.71 6.15 10.75
CA TRP A 22 24.30 6.40 12.07
C TRP A 22 23.93 7.76 12.66
N GLU A 23 23.24 8.65 11.93
CA GLU A 23 22.93 10.00 12.39
C GLU A 23 21.84 10.01 13.48
N LYS A 24 21.83 11.02 14.36
CA LYS A 24 20.74 11.15 15.33
C LYS A 24 19.42 11.50 14.65
N GLN A 25 18.33 11.04 15.23
CA GLN A 25 16.99 11.53 14.90
C GLN A 25 16.55 12.54 15.96
N GLN A 26 15.87 13.60 15.55
CA GLN A 26 15.35 14.60 16.47
C GLN A 26 13.99 14.21 17.05
N THR A 27 13.64 14.76 18.21
CA THR A 27 12.36 14.47 18.88
C THR A 27 11.18 15.16 18.20
N PRO A 28 9.93 14.72 18.47
CA PRO A 28 8.73 15.41 17.98
C PRO A 28 8.70 16.90 18.36
N GLU A 29 9.15 17.25 19.58
CA GLU A 29 9.18 18.62 20.10
C GLU A 29 10.10 19.52 19.27
N TYR A 30 11.28 19.02 18.90
CA TYR A 30 12.21 19.73 18.02
C TYR A 30 11.56 20.02 16.66
N PHE A 31 10.90 19.03 16.07
CA PHE A 31 10.23 19.21 14.78
C PHE A 31 9.04 20.16 14.86
N TYR A 32 8.24 20.10 15.93
CA TYR A 32 7.15 21.05 16.15
C TYR A 32 7.66 22.49 16.26
N ASP A 33 8.72 22.72 17.03
CA ASP A 33 9.33 24.04 17.18
C ASP A 33 9.88 24.56 15.84
N GLY A 34 10.58 23.69 15.07
CA GLY A 34 11.04 24.01 13.72
C GLY A 34 9.91 24.40 12.76
N LEU A 35 8.83 23.61 12.72
CA LEU A 35 7.65 23.90 11.90
C LEU A 35 6.97 25.21 12.32
N LYS A 36 6.88 25.48 13.63
CA LYS A 36 6.36 26.73 14.17
C LYS A 36 7.20 27.92 13.73
N LYS A 37 8.53 27.82 13.81
CA LYS A 37 9.48 28.86 13.37
C LYS A 37 9.37 29.13 11.87
N ILE A 38 9.35 28.09 11.04
CA ILE A 38 9.16 28.21 9.59
C ILE A 38 7.85 28.94 9.30
N LYS A 39 6.75 28.53 9.94
CA LYS A 39 5.43 29.15 9.76
C LYS A 39 5.42 30.62 10.19
N ALA A 40 6.07 30.95 11.31
CA ALA A 40 6.17 32.32 11.81
C ALA A 40 7.00 33.24 10.88
N GLY A 41 8.01 32.68 10.19
CA GLY A 41 8.80 33.41 9.20
C GLY A 41 8.05 33.72 7.89
N LEU A 42 6.95 33.03 7.60
CA LEU A 42 6.15 33.27 6.39
C LEU A 42 5.31 34.54 6.53
N ARG A 43 5.77 35.64 5.91
CA ARG A 43 5.07 36.94 5.87
C ARG A 43 3.95 37.02 4.83
N THR A 44 3.61 35.92 4.15
CA THR A 44 2.63 35.91 3.06
C THR A 44 1.65 34.74 3.18
N ASN A 45 0.38 35.00 2.85
CA ASN A 45 -0.66 33.99 2.75
C ASN A 45 -0.64 33.20 1.42
N ARG A 46 0.37 33.44 0.56
CA ARG A 46 0.51 32.77 -0.75
C ARG A 46 1.29 31.47 -0.70
N VAL A 47 1.91 31.17 0.44
CA VAL A 47 2.62 29.92 0.69
C VAL A 47 1.71 29.02 1.51
N ASN A 48 1.39 27.85 0.97
CA ASN A 48 0.72 26.79 1.70
C ASN A 48 1.79 25.81 2.19
N LEU A 49 2.07 25.82 3.48
CA LEU A 49 3.02 24.92 4.14
C LEU A 49 2.32 23.63 4.55
N SER A 50 2.92 22.48 4.27
CA SER A 50 2.50 21.18 4.77
C SER A 50 3.71 20.40 5.29
N GLY A 51 3.49 19.55 6.28
CA GLY A 51 4.48 18.62 6.81
C GLY A 51 3.75 17.48 7.52
N PRO A 52 4.40 16.32 7.70
CA PRO A 52 3.80 15.21 8.43
C PRO A 52 3.67 15.55 9.91
N GLU A 53 2.77 14.85 10.62
CA GLU A 53 2.71 14.88 12.08
C GLU A 53 4.04 14.38 12.68
N PRO A 54 4.77 15.18 13.49
CA PRO A 54 6.08 14.79 14.04
C PRO A 54 6.14 13.45 14.77
N HIS A 55 5.08 13.02 15.45
CA HIS A 55 5.04 11.70 16.08
C HIS A 55 5.04 10.55 15.06
N MET A 56 4.49 10.75 13.86
CA MET A 56 4.58 9.75 12.78
C MET A 56 6.03 9.57 12.32
N ALA A 57 6.82 10.64 12.23
CA ALA A 57 8.24 10.55 11.92
C ALA A 57 9.03 9.81 13.02
N TYR A 58 8.58 9.91 14.26
CA TYR A 58 9.14 9.17 15.39
C TYR A 58 8.86 7.66 15.30
N VAL A 59 7.61 7.28 14.98
CA VAL A 59 7.25 5.88 14.66
C VAL A 59 8.06 5.38 13.46
N GLU A 60 8.21 6.21 12.41
CA GLU A 60 8.98 5.88 11.23
C GLU A 60 10.45 5.59 11.58
N GLY A 61 11.06 6.38 12.45
CA GLY A 61 12.40 6.15 12.99
C GLY A 61 12.51 4.83 13.74
N LEU A 62 11.56 4.57 14.66
CA LEU A 62 11.46 3.33 15.41
C LEU A 62 11.39 2.12 14.47
N LEU A 63 10.51 2.13 13.48
CA LEU A 63 10.34 1.03 12.52
C LEU A 63 11.54 0.88 11.58
N SER A 64 12.20 1.98 11.23
CA SER A 64 13.30 1.96 10.26
C SER A 64 14.61 1.52 10.90
N ARG A 65 14.89 1.91 12.15
CA ARG A 65 16.25 1.84 12.73
C ARG A 65 16.39 1.02 14.00
N SER A 66 15.30 0.47 14.54
CA SER A 66 15.38 -0.42 15.69
C SER A 66 15.71 -1.86 15.27
N ASP A 67 15.68 -2.78 16.23
CA ASP A 67 15.83 -4.21 16.00
C ASP A 67 14.56 -4.99 16.40
N HIS A 68 14.63 -6.31 16.28
CA HIS A 68 13.53 -7.24 16.55
C HIS A 68 12.92 -7.09 17.95
N ARG A 69 13.66 -6.57 18.94
CA ARG A 69 13.14 -6.37 20.31
C ARG A 69 11.99 -5.36 20.35
N MET A 70 11.91 -4.48 19.35
CA MET A 70 10.83 -3.51 19.26
C MET A 70 9.49 -4.13 18.83
N GLY A 71 9.50 -5.37 18.33
CA GLY A 71 8.30 -6.09 17.91
C GLY A 71 7.23 -6.18 19.00
N ALA A 72 7.62 -6.37 20.26
CA ALA A 72 6.68 -6.43 21.38
C ALA A 72 5.94 -5.09 21.61
N PHE A 73 6.61 -3.96 21.40
CA PHE A 73 6.01 -2.63 21.55
C PHE A 73 5.12 -2.27 20.37
N ILE A 74 5.49 -2.70 19.15
CA ILE A 74 4.65 -2.58 17.96
C ILE A 74 3.36 -3.40 18.13
N LEU A 75 3.48 -4.64 18.63
CA LEU A 75 2.32 -5.48 18.94
C LEU A 75 1.44 -4.84 20.01
N LYS A 76 2.02 -4.30 21.08
CA LYS A 76 1.26 -3.61 22.13
C LYS A 76 0.55 -2.35 21.60
N ALA A 77 1.20 -1.56 20.75
CA ALA A 77 0.57 -0.42 20.08
C ALA A 77 -0.62 -0.90 19.23
N TYR A 78 -0.44 -2.03 18.51
CA TYR A 78 -1.49 -2.69 17.75
C TYR A 78 -2.65 -3.13 18.66
N GLU A 79 -2.40 -3.80 19.78
CA GLU A 79 -3.44 -4.24 20.72
C GLU A 79 -4.20 -3.06 21.35
N ARG A 80 -3.55 -1.89 21.47
CA ARG A 80 -4.19 -0.63 21.92
C ARG A 80 -4.88 0.16 20.80
N GLY A 81 -4.98 -0.43 19.60
CA GLY A 81 -5.74 0.13 18.49
C GLY A 81 -4.95 1.00 17.51
N ALA A 82 -3.63 1.17 17.66
CA ALA A 82 -2.83 1.88 16.65
C ALA A 82 -2.89 1.12 15.30
N ARG A 83 -3.45 1.78 14.28
CA ARG A 83 -3.66 1.25 12.93
C ARG A 83 -3.50 2.40 11.95
N PHE A 84 -3.07 2.10 10.72
CA PHE A 84 -2.94 3.09 9.64
C PHE A 84 -2.05 4.29 10.00
N ASP A 85 -0.96 4.05 10.74
CA ASP A 85 -0.10 5.11 11.28
C ASP A 85 0.61 5.96 10.22
N SER A 86 0.54 5.58 8.94
CA SER A 86 1.00 6.39 7.81
C SER A 86 0.03 7.51 7.40
N TRP A 87 -1.18 7.56 7.97
CA TRP A 87 -2.22 8.53 7.59
C TRP A 87 -2.50 9.49 8.75
N ASP A 88 -2.24 10.79 8.52
CA ASP A 88 -2.39 11.84 9.54
C ASP A 88 -3.76 11.85 10.24
N ASP A 89 -4.84 11.45 9.55
CA ASP A 89 -6.19 11.46 10.10
C ASP A 89 -6.62 10.17 10.81
N ARG A 90 -5.75 9.17 10.86
CA ARG A 90 -5.93 7.91 11.60
C ARG A 90 -4.84 7.66 12.63
N PHE A 91 -3.76 8.44 12.59
CA PHE A 91 -2.65 8.31 13.51
C PHE A 91 -3.07 8.48 14.97
N GLN A 92 -2.85 7.44 15.78
CA GLN A 92 -3.23 7.41 17.20
C GLN A 92 -2.09 7.95 18.07
N ARG A 93 -1.88 9.27 18.05
CA ARG A 93 -0.79 9.93 18.80
C ARG A 93 -0.72 9.51 20.27
N ARG A 94 -1.85 9.54 20.98
CA ARG A 94 -1.90 9.20 22.41
C ARG A 94 -1.43 7.78 22.68
N VAL A 95 -1.85 6.81 21.86
CA VAL A 95 -1.41 5.41 21.98
C VAL A 95 0.11 5.32 21.84
N TRP A 96 0.67 5.99 20.83
CA TRP A 96 2.12 5.97 20.60
C TRP A 96 2.91 6.68 21.71
N GLU A 97 2.42 7.81 22.24
CA GLU A 97 3.06 8.49 23.38
C GLU A 97 3.15 7.57 24.60
N GLU A 98 2.07 6.85 24.93
CA GLU A 98 2.05 5.85 26.01
C GLU A 98 3.04 4.71 25.73
N ILE A 99 3.10 4.21 24.49
CA ILE A 99 4.05 3.17 24.09
C ILE A 99 5.51 3.65 24.20
N PHE A 100 5.81 4.88 23.76
CA PHE A 100 7.17 5.43 23.86
C PHE A 100 7.65 5.61 25.31
N ALA A 101 6.72 5.91 26.22
CA ALA A 101 7.01 5.99 27.65
C ALA A 101 7.39 4.62 28.25
N GLU A 102 6.83 3.53 27.71
CA GLU A 102 7.13 2.16 28.13
C GLU A 102 8.43 1.58 27.55
N ILE A 103 8.91 2.11 26.41
CA ILE A 103 10.17 1.63 25.81
C ILE A 103 11.35 2.06 26.69
N PRO A 104 12.22 1.14 27.15
CA PRO A 104 13.40 1.48 27.93
C PRO A 104 14.34 2.46 27.20
N ALA A 105 15.05 3.32 27.95
CA ALA A 105 15.87 4.38 27.37
C ALA A 105 16.99 3.84 26.47
N GLU A 106 17.60 2.71 26.85
CA GLU A 106 18.61 1.99 26.09
C GLU A 106 18.07 1.45 24.75
N MET A 107 16.78 1.11 24.68
CA MET A 107 16.13 0.71 23.43
C MET A 107 15.76 1.93 22.58
N ARG A 108 15.34 3.04 23.20
CA ARG A 108 15.13 4.32 22.50
C ARG A 108 16.38 4.81 21.79
N ALA A 109 17.55 4.58 22.38
CA ALA A 109 18.83 4.95 21.80
C ALA A 109 19.13 4.26 20.45
N LEU A 110 18.45 3.14 20.12
CA LEU A 110 18.66 2.43 18.86
C LEU A 110 18.34 3.30 17.62
N TRP A 111 17.26 4.07 17.66
CA TRP A 111 16.88 4.94 16.53
C TRP A 111 17.06 6.43 16.79
N MET A 112 17.20 6.86 18.05
CA MET A 112 17.30 8.28 18.40
C MET A 112 18.72 8.81 18.43
N GLU A 113 19.65 8.03 18.98
CA GLU A 113 21.01 8.49 19.19
C GLU A 113 21.90 8.33 17.95
N GLN A 114 22.82 9.27 17.78
CA GLN A 114 23.92 9.14 16.83
C GLN A 114 24.82 7.97 17.25
N LYS A 115 25.35 7.26 16.26
CA LYS A 115 26.30 6.17 16.45
C LYS A 115 27.59 6.52 15.70
N PRO A 116 28.76 6.04 16.15
CA PRO A 116 29.97 6.17 15.36
C PRO A 116 29.81 5.55 13.96
N GLY A 117 30.34 6.22 12.94
CA GLY A 117 30.36 5.69 11.58
C GLY A 117 31.05 4.33 11.51
N GLY A 118 30.37 3.32 10.96
CA GLY A 118 30.83 1.94 10.91
C GLY A 118 30.37 1.04 12.05
N THR A 119 29.62 1.58 13.04
CA THR A 119 28.97 0.74 14.07
C THR A 119 28.11 -0.33 13.39
N ALA A 120 28.20 -1.58 13.88
CA ALA A 120 27.34 -2.67 13.42
C ALA A 120 25.87 -2.38 13.79
N LEU A 121 24.98 -2.49 12.80
CA LEU A 121 23.55 -2.20 12.94
C LEU A 121 22.74 -3.47 12.66
N PRO A 122 21.46 -3.54 13.08
CA PRO A 122 20.64 -4.75 12.94
C PRO A 122 20.49 -5.30 11.52
N TRP A 123 20.72 -4.47 10.50
CA TRP A 123 20.67 -4.84 9.07
C TRP A 123 22.06 -4.95 8.41
N HIS A 124 23.14 -5.00 9.19
CA HIS A 124 24.51 -5.04 8.68
C HIS A 124 24.72 -6.21 7.70
N ASP A 125 24.21 -7.39 8.04
CA ASP A 125 24.40 -8.62 7.28
C ASP A 125 23.49 -8.73 6.04
N ILE A 126 22.57 -7.77 5.84
CA ILE A 126 21.68 -7.73 4.66
C ILE A 126 22.40 -7.05 3.47
N ILE A 127 23.55 -6.40 3.70
CA ILE A 127 24.30 -5.60 2.71
C ILE A 127 25.36 -6.44 1.96
N GLU A 128 24.99 -7.57 1.36
CA GLU A 128 25.89 -8.31 0.44
C GLU A 128 25.56 -8.06 -1.05
N GLY A 129 24.80 -7.01 -1.38
CA GLY A 129 24.14 -6.92 -2.69
C GLY A 129 24.69 -5.93 -3.73
N LYS A 130 25.49 -4.92 -3.38
CA LYS A 130 26.02 -3.94 -4.36
C LYS A 130 27.39 -3.46 -3.91
N GLY A 131 28.42 -3.68 -4.74
CA GLY A 131 29.87 -3.55 -4.46
C GLY A 131 30.43 -2.19 -4.01
N ALA A 132 29.65 -1.37 -3.31
CA ALA A 132 30.14 -0.25 -2.54
C ALA A 132 29.72 -0.42 -1.08
N GLY A 133 30.11 -1.57 -0.49
CA GLY A 133 29.70 -2.07 0.84
C GLY A 133 29.88 -1.07 1.98
N ILE A 134 29.65 -1.50 3.22
CA ILE A 134 29.66 -0.67 4.44
C ILE A 134 30.78 0.39 4.52
N ASP A 135 31.94 0.13 3.91
CA ASP A 135 33.05 1.06 3.74
C ASP A 135 32.74 2.34 2.95
N LEU A 136 31.92 2.30 1.90
CA LEU A 136 31.48 3.51 1.21
C LEU A 136 30.61 4.36 2.15
N LEU A 137 29.60 3.73 2.78
CA LEU A 137 28.71 4.42 3.71
C LEU A 137 29.52 5.07 4.84
N ARG A 138 30.48 4.35 5.41
CA ARG A 138 31.38 4.85 6.46
C ARG A 138 32.19 6.05 5.99
N ARG A 139 32.82 5.97 4.81
CA ARG A 139 33.60 7.08 4.23
C ARG A 139 32.72 8.30 3.96
N ASP A 140 31.53 8.10 3.42
CA ASP A 140 30.64 9.22 3.13
C ASP A 140 30.07 9.84 4.40
N PHE A 141 29.88 9.07 5.47
CA PHE A 141 29.47 9.59 6.77
C PHE A 141 30.60 10.41 7.40
N GLN A 142 31.84 9.90 7.37
CA GLN A 142 33.01 10.65 7.81
C GLN A 142 33.18 11.95 7.01
N LYS A 143 32.98 11.93 5.68
CA LYS A 143 33.00 13.16 4.89
C LYS A 143 31.93 14.13 5.37
N PHE A 144 30.69 13.65 5.56
CA PHE A 144 29.58 14.46 6.06
C PHE A 144 29.88 15.12 7.41
N GLU A 145 30.42 14.36 8.37
CA GLU A 145 30.82 14.89 9.69
C GLU A 145 31.90 15.96 9.61
N ASN A 146 32.75 15.89 8.57
CA ASN A 146 33.81 16.85 8.33
C ASN A 146 33.38 18.01 7.40
N ILE A 147 32.12 18.09 6.97
CA ILE A 147 31.67 19.19 6.11
C ILE A 147 31.69 20.51 6.90
N THR A 148 32.39 21.49 6.35
CA THR A 148 32.41 22.89 6.77
C THR A 148 31.98 23.78 5.61
N PRO A 149 31.59 25.05 5.86
CA PRO A 149 31.29 25.98 4.77
C PRO A 149 32.41 26.12 3.73
N GLU A 150 33.66 25.91 4.13
CA GLU A 150 34.85 26.02 3.29
C GLU A 150 35.10 24.80 2.39
N ASN A 151 34.71 23.60 2.84
CA ASN A 151 34.93 22.35 2.10
C ASN A 151 33.63 21.75 1.53
N MET A 152 32.49 22.40 1.74
CA MET A 152 31.23 22.02 1.14
C MET A 152 31.38 22.10 -0.38
N ASN A 153 31.24 20.94 -1.06
CA ASN A 153 31.37 20.87 -2.52
C ASN A 153 30.49 21.95 -3.18
N PRO A 154 31.06 22.79 -4.06
CA PRO A 154 30.25 23.72 -4.81
C PRO A 154 29.28 22.93 -5.70
N PRO A 155 28.10 23.47 -6.00
CA PRO A 155 27.14 22.82 -6.88
C PRO A 155 27.78 22.64 -8.26
N HIS A 156 28.19 21.42 -8.57
CA HIS A 156 28.68 21.06 -9.88
C HIS A 156 27.52 20.56 -10.74
N PRO A 157 27.24 21.18 -11.92
CA PRO A 157 26.32 20.60 -12.86
C PRO A 157 26.90 19.27 -13.35
N GLN A 158 26.26 18.16 -12.97
CA GLN A 158 26.64 16.84 -13.48
C GLN A 158 26.22 16.77 -14.96
N GLN A 159 27.18 16.99 -15.86
CA GLN A 159 27.00 16.81 -17.30
C GLN A 159 27.53 15.43 -17.68
N LEU A 160 26.61 14.51 -17.95
CA LEU A 160 26.95 13.22 -18.53
C LEU A 160 26.99 13.36 -20.05
N THR A 161 28.07 12.90 -20.67
CA THR A 161 28.26 12.86 -22.11
C THR A 161 28.08 11.43 -22.62
N PRO A 162 27.63 11.23 -23.88
CA PRO A 162 27.52 9.88 -24.44
C PRO A 162 28.83 9.09 -24.42
N SER A 163 29.99 9.76 -24.48
CA SER A 163 31.32 9.16 -24.36
C SER A 163 31.61 8.56 -22.98
N ASP A 164 30.86 8.92 -21.94
CA ASP A 164 30.99 8.35 -20.60
C ASP A 164 30.40 6.93 -20.50
N PHE A 165 29.73 6.44 -21.54
CA PHE A 165 29.06 5.15 -21.57
C PHE A 165 29.55 4.26 -22.72
N PRO A 166 29.77 2.95 -22.48
CA PRO A 166 29.96 1.97 -23.54
C PRO A 166 28.90 2.09 -24.65
N ALA A 167 29.32 1.99 -25.91
CA ALA A 167 28.43 2.14 -27.06
C ALA A 167 27.26 1.15 -27.04
N GLU A 168 27.42 -0.02 -26.40
CA GLU A 168 26.36 -1.00 -26.21
C GLU A 168 25.23 -0.50 -25.31
N LEU A 169 25.53 0.27 -24.27
CA LEU A 169 24.53 0.83 -23.35
C LEU A 169 23.71 1.96 -23.98
N LEU A 170 24.23 2.56 -25.04
CA LEU A 170 23.53 3.57 -25.84
C LEU A 170 22.61 2.96 -26.89
N LYS A 171 22.72 1.65 -27.17
CA LYS A 171 21.83 0.97 -28.12
C LYS A 171 20.42 0.89 -27.51
N PRO A 172 19.39 1.45 -28.16
CA PRO A 172 18.04 1.37 -27.64
C PRO A 172 17.57 -0.08 -27.63
N VAL A 173 17.26 -0.61 -26.45
CA VAL A 173 16.64 -1.92 -26.30
C VAL A 173 15.25 -1.86 -26.92
N ARG A 174 15.03 -2.63 -27.99
CA ARG A 174 13.72 -2.75 -28.65
C ARG A 174 13.08 -4.08 -28.31
N ILE A 175 11.79 -4.05 -28.02
CA ILE A 175 10.98 -5.25 -27.88
C ILE A 175 10.65 -5.75 -29.29
N PRO A 176 10.87 -7.05 -29.62
CA PRO A 176 10.52 -7.61 -30.92
C PRO A 176 9.04 -7.41 -31.28
N GLU A 177 8.75 -7.16 -32.56
CA GLU A 177 7.39 -6.79 -33.00
C GLU A 177 6.32 -7.85 -32.69
N HIS A 178 6.66 -9.14 -32.83
CA HIS A 178 5.74 -10.23 -32.52
C HIS A 178 5.26 -10.19 -31.06
N LYS A 179 6.05 -9.65 -30.13
CA LYS A 179 5.65 -9.55 -28.71
C LYS A 179 4.57 -8.50 -28.45
N PHE A 180 4.12 -7.76 -29.47
CA PHE A 180 2.96 -6.87 -29.38
C PHE A 180 1.67 -7.49 -29.93
N GLN A 181 1.77 -8.65 -30.58
CA GLN A 181 0.64 -9.34 -31.19
C GLN A 181 0.13 -10.42 -30.23
N THR A 182 -1.15 -10.38 -29.91
CA THR A 182 -1.76 -11.36 -29.00
C THR A 182 -2.26 -12.55 -29.80
N ARG A 183 -1.83 -13.74 -29.38
CA ARG A 183 -2.23 -15.02 -29.96
C ARG A 183 -3.26 -15.75 -29.11
N THR A 184 -3.12 -15.70 -27.79
CA THR A 184 -4.06 -16.32 -26.85
C THR A 184 -4.16 -15.48 -25.57
N ILE A 185 -5.27 -15.63 -24.85
CA ILE A 185 -5.50 -14.96 -23.58
C ILE A 185 -5.55 -16.03 -22.50
N LEU A 186 -4.63 -15.93 -21.55
CA LEU A 186 -4.56 -16.82 -20.39
C LEU A 186 -5.38 -16.23 -19.25
N ALA A 187 -6.41 -16.95 -18.80
CA ALA A 187 -7.08 -16.72 -17.54
C ALA A 187 -6.27 -17.41 -16.41
N ILE A 188 -5.94 -16.63 -15.38
CA ILE A 188 -5.24 -17.11 -14.19
C ILE A 188 -6.19 -16.98 -13.02
N GLU A 189 -6.65 -18.11 -12.48
CA GLU A 189 -7.44 -18.13 -11.25
C GLU A 189 -6.54 -18.38 -10.05
N PHE A 190 -6.69 -17.58 -9.01
CA PHE A 190 -5.89 -17.68 -7.80
C PHE A 190 -6.72 -17.38 -6.55
N ALA A 191 -6.31 -17.93 -5.41
CA ALA A 191 -6.82 -17.55 -4.10
C ALA A 191 -5.81 -16.63 -3.39
N ARG A 192 -6.32 -15.71 -2.60
CA ARG A 192 -5.57 -14.75 -1.79
C ARG A 192 -5.87 -14.94 -0.31
N ARG A 193 -4.87 -15.36 0.46
CA ARG A 193 -4.98 -15.70 1.88
C ARG A 193 -3.76 -15.22 2.68
N ASP A 194 -3.84 -15.37 4.00
CA ASP A 194 -2.71 -15.18 4.91
C ASP A 194 -2.15 -13.74 4.81
N PRO A 195 -0.83 -13.43 4.82
CA PRO A 195 -0.40 -12.04 4.89
C PRO A 195 -0.74 -11.22 3.63
N PHE A 196 -1.22 -11.84 2.55
CA PHE A 196 -1.64 -11.13 1.35
C PHE A 196 -2.91 -10.30 1.52
N ILE A 197 -3.63 -10.45 2.64
CA ILE A 197 -4.71 -9.52 3.00
C ILE A 197 -4.16 -8.12 3.34
N TYR A 198 -2.89 -8.00 3.73
CA TYR A 198 -2.22 -6.73 4.04
C TYR A 198 -1.53 -6.09 2.81
N ILE A 199 -1.52 -6.79 1.68
CA ILE A 199 -0.83 -6.36 0.46
C ILE A 199 -1.83 -5.67 -0.47
N SER A 200 -1.46 -4.49 -0.96
CA SER A 200 -2.32 -3.73 -1.88
C SER A 200 -2.49 -4.45 -3.22
N HIS A 201 -3.58 -4.15 -3.93
CA HIS A 201 -3.83 -4.69 -5.27
C HIS A 201 -2.67 -4.46 -6.26
N LEU A 202 -2.01 -3.30 -6.19
CA LEU A 202 -0.87 -3.00 -7.08
C LEU A 202 0.32 -3.91 -6.83
N GLU A 203 0.62 -4.17 -5.56
CA GLU A 203 1.71 -5.07 -5.16
C GLU A 203 1.40 -6.54 -5.49
N ILE A 204 0.13 -6.95 -5.38
CA ILE A 204 -0.34 -8.27 -5.86
C ILE A 204 -0.13 -8.38 -7.37
N ALA A 205 -0.57 -7.37 -8.13
CA ALA A 205 -0.41 -7.33 -9.57
C ALA A 205 1.06 -7.43 -9.98
N ASP A 206 1.95 -6.68 -9.33
CA ASP A 206 3.40 -6.76 -9.59
C ASP A 206 4.02 -8.08 -9.17
N THR A 207 3.55 -8.68 -8.08
CA THR A 207 3.98 -10.01 -7.63
C THR A 207 3.64 -11.07 -8.69
N ILE A 208 2.40 -11.07 -9.19
CA ILE A 208 1.95 -12.02 -10.21
C ILE A 208 2.68 -11.76 -11.54
N ARG A 209 2.86 -10.51 -11.96
CA ARG A 209 3.67 -10.17 -13.15
C ARG A 209 5.08 -10.75 -13.06
N ARG A 210 5.75 -10.53 -11.92
CA ARG A 210 7.10 -11.07 -11.68
C ARG A 210 7.11 -12.60 -11.67
N ALA A 211 6.09 -13.23 -11.09
CA ALA A 211 5.95 -14.69 -11.11
C ALA A 211 5.77 -15.22 -12.54
N CYS A 212 4.95 -14.57 -13.37
CA CYS A 212 4.78 -14.90 -14.79
C CYS A 212 6.08 -14.74 -15.59
N ARG A 213 6.85 -13.66 -15.35
CA ARG A 213 8.18 -13.48 -15.96
C ARG A 213 9.15 -14.60 -15.57
N ARG A 214 9.23 -14.94 -14.28
CA ARG A 214 10.11 -16.03 -13.79
C ARG A 214 9.66 -17.41 -14.28
N ALA A 215 8.37 -17.59 -14.52
CA ALA A 215 7.82 -18.81 -15.12
C ALA A 215 8.08 -18.90 -16.64
N GLY A 216 8.56 -17.81 -17.26
CA GLY A 216 8.86 -17.77 -18.69
C GLY A 216 7.62 -17.68 -19.58
N LEU A 217 6.51 -17.11 -19.08
CA LEU A 217 5.31 -16.95 -19.89
C LEU A 217 5.53 -15.94 -21.04
N PRO A 218 5.07 -16.24 -22.27
CA PRO A 218 5.27 -15.39 -23.44
C PRO A 218 4.26 -14.22 -23.45
N MET A 219 4.37 -13.31 -22.49
CA MET A 219 3.40 -12.21 -22.29
C MET A 219 3.52 -11.12 -23.35
N THR A 220 2.39 -10.72 -23.93
CA THR A 220 2.28 -9.62 -24.88
C THR A 220 2.49 -8.27 -24.20
N PHE A 221 3.16 -7.35 -24.88
CA PHE A 221 3.43 -5.99 -24.41
C PHE A 221 2.47 -4.95 -25.03
N SER A 222 2.29 -3.83 -24.33
CA SER A 222 1.63 -2.64 -24.85
C SER A 222 2.53 -1.87 -25.83
N GLN A 223 1.92 -1.13 -26.76
CA GLN A 223 2.62 -0.28 -27.74
C GLN A 223 2.80 1.17 -27.28
N GLY A 224 2.45 1.50 -26.03
CA GLY A 224 2.57 2.85 -25.47
C GLY A 224 4.01 3.29 -25.21
N PHE A 225 4.17 4.53 -24.77
CA PHE A 225 5.49 5.09 -24.40
C PHE A 225 6.22 4.23 -23.36
N ASN A 226 5.51 3.83 -22.31
CA ASN A 226 5.99 2.85 -21.33
C ASN A 226 5.40 1.48 -21.68
N LYS A 227 6.24 0.61 -22.24
CA LYS A 227 5.85 -0.74 -22.67
C LYS A 227 5.74 -1.64 -21.44
N HIS A 228 4.56 -2.20 -21.22
CA HIS A 228 4.28 -3.11 -20.11
C HIS A 228 3.53 -4.33 -20.61
N GLU A 229 3.65 -5.44 -19.91
CA GLU A 229 2.86 -6.64 -20.19
C GLU A 229 1.37 -6.34 -20.03
N LYS A 230 0.56 -6.86 -20.95
CA LYS A 230 -0.87 -6.66 -20.98
C LYS A 230 -1.57 -7.59 -19.98
N PHE A 231 -1.85 -7.03 -18.81
CA PHE A 231 -2.63 -7.66 -17.74
C PHE A 231 -3.98 -6.97 -17.62
N HIS A 232 -5.02 -7.77 -17.44
CA HIS A 232 -6.40 -7.30 -17.24
C HIS A 232 -6.92 -7.87 -15.92
N PHE A 233 -7.11 -6.99 -14.94
CA PHE A 233 -7.65 -7.36 -13.63
C PHE A 233 -9.15 -7.13 -13.66
N VAL A 234 -9.92 -8.16 -13.26
CA VAL A 234 -11.39 -8.09 -13.22
C VAL A 234 -11.85 -7.19 -12.08
N GLU A 235 -11.18 -7.29 -10.94
CA GLU A 235 -11.54 -6.52 -9.75
C GLU A 235 -10.30 -6.18 -8.92
N SER A 236 -10.51 -5.29 -7.97
CA SER A 236 -9.51 -4.93 -6.95
C SER A 236 -10.17 -5.08 -5.58
N LEU A 237 -9.83 -6.15 -4.88
CA LEU A 237 -10.30 -6.32 -3.51
C LEU A 237 -9.55 -5.40 -2.53
N PRO A 238 -10.27 -4.74 -1.60
CA PRO A 238 -9.70 -3.99 -0.49
C PRO A 238 -8.68 -4.79 0.35
N LEU A 239 -7.92 -4.06 1.16
CA LEU A 239 -7.11 -4.64 2.24
C LEU A 239 -8.01 -5.38 3.25
N PHE A 240 -7.43 -6.35 3.94
CA PHE A 240 -8.03 -7.24 4.94
C PHE A 240 -9.05 -8.26 4.43
N ILE A 241 -9.45 -8.18 3.15
CA ILE A 241 -10.40 -9.14 2.57
C ILE A 241 -9.64 -10.34 2.01
N GLU A 242 -10.02 -11.56 2.38
CA GLU A 242 -9.53 -12.78 1.72
C GLU A 242 -10.31 -13.06 0.44
N SER A 243 -9.70 -13.80 -0.48
CA SER A 243 -10.41 -14.35 -1.63
C SER A 243 -10.10 -15.82 -1.80
N GLU A 244 -11.15 -16.61 -1.98
CA GLU A 244 -11.02 -18.01 -2.36
C GLU A 244 -10.86 -18.17 -3.87
N ARG A 245 -11.27 -17.17 -4.66
CA ARG A 245 -11.12 -17.16 -6.11
C ARG A 245 -11.16 -15.75 -6.67
N GLU A 246 -10.08 -15.35 -7.31
CA GLU A 246 -9.97 -14.18 -8.17
C GLU A 246 -9.49 -14.64 -9.55
N VAL A 247 -9.82 -13.87 -10.58
CA VAL A 247 -9.35 -14.12 -11.94
C VAL A 247 -8.73 -12.86 -12.51
N LEU A 248 -7.62 -13.04 -13.21
CA LEU A 248 -7.03 -12.04 -14.08
C LEU A 248 -6.70 -12.65 -15.43
N TYR A 249 -6.55 -11.80 -16.44
CA TYR A 249 -6.22 -12.24 -17.79
C TYR A 249 -4.87 -11.66 -18.22
N VAL A 250 -4.09 -12.49 -18.90
CA VAL A 250 -2.80 -12.12 -19.46
C VAL A 250 -2.83 -12.43 -20.95
N GLU A 251 -2.55 -11.41 -21.78
CA GLU A 251 -2.39 -11.64 -23.21
C GLU A 251 -1.02 -12.27 -23.48
N LEU A 252 -0.97 -13.31 -24.31
CA LEU A 252 0.24 -14.02 -24.69
C LEU A 252 0.49 -13.90 -26.19
N TYR A 253 1.74 -13.68 -26.58
CA TYR A 253 2.16 -13.62 -27.98
C TYR A 253 2.46 -15.00 -28.59
N ASP A 254 2.43 -16.05 -27.76
CA ASP A 254 2.57 -17.43 -28.21
C ASP A 254 1.64 -18.36 -27.43
N THR A 255 1.44 -19.56 -27.95
CA THR A 255 0.71 -20.64 -27.28
C THR A 255 1.55 -21.26 -26.17
N ILE A 256 0.89 -21.79 -25.15
CA ILE A 256 1.54 -22.44 -24.01
C ILE A 256 0.92 -23.81 -23.74
N ASP A 257 1.72 -24.71 -23.18
CA ASP A 257 1.20 -25.91 -22.50
C ASP A 257 0.72 -25.50 -21.09
N LEU A 258 -0.58 -25.63 -20.84
CA LEU A 258 -1.19 -25.23 -19.57
C LEU A 258 -0.68 -26.04 -18.37
N ILE A 259 -0.35 -27.32 -18.55
CA ILE A 259 0.13 -28.20 -17.47
C ILE A 259 1.51 -27.73 -17.03
N GLU A 260 2.40 -27.51 -18.01
CA GLU A 260 3.76 -27.06 -17.74
C GLU A 260 3.78 -25.61 -17.23
N ALA A 261 2.93 -24.73 -17.78
CA ALA A 261 2.77 -23.36 -17.32
C ALA A 261 2.25 -23.32 -15.86
N HIS A 262 1.27 -24.14 -15.50
CA HIS A 262 0.74 -24.23 -14.14
C HIS A 262 1.84 -24.64 -13.16
N ARG A 263 2.58 -25.71 -13.49
CA ARG A 263 3.70 -26.21 -12.68
C ARG A 263 4.78 -25.15 -12.48
N LYS A 264 5.18 -24.45 -13.54
CA LYS A 264 6.19 -23.37 -13.48
C LYS A 264 5.69 -22.19 -12.66
N LEU A 265 4.49 -21.68 -12.95
CA LEU A 265 3.94 -20.51 -12.29
C LEU A 265 3.69 -20.74 -10.80
N ARG A 266 3.15 -21.90 -10.43
CA ARG A 266 2.91 -22.28 -9.03
C ARG A 266 4.18 -22.20 -8.18
N LYS A 267 5.34 -22.59 -8.72
CA LYS A 267 6.64 -22.50 -8.02
C LYS A 267 7.14 -21.07 -7.82
N GLN A 268 6.63 -20.12 -8.61
CA GLN A 268 7.05 -18.73 -8.55
C GLN A 268 6.16 -17.87 -7.67
N LEU A 269 4.96 -18.33 -7.30
CA LEU A 269 4.06 -17.58 -6.43
C LEU A 269 4.47 -17.74 -4.96
N PRO A 270 4.46 -16.65 -4.19
CA PRO A 270 4.72 -16.70 -2.74
C PRO A 270 3.56 -17.33 -1.97
N ALA A 271 3.84 -17.77 -0.74
CA ALA A 271 2.81 -18.26 0.18
C ALA A 271 1.71 -17.21 0.38
N GLY A 272 0.44 -17.64 0.34
CA GLY A 272 -0.74 -16.76 0.39
C GLY A 272 -1.32 -16.36 -0.97
N LEU A 273 -0.58 -16.53 -2.08
CA LEU A 273 -1.12 -16.48 -3.44
C LEU A 273 -1.14 -17.88 -4.05
N GLN A 274 -2.28 -18.56 -3.93
CA GLN A 274 -2.42 -19.94 -4.38
C GLN A 274 -2.95 -19.96 -5.82
N LEU A 275 -2.15 -20.48 -6.77
CA LEU A 275 -2.64 -20.78 -8.11
C LEU A 275 -3.70 -21.89 -8.05
N LEU A 276 -4.90 -21.61 -8.57
CA LEU A 276 -5.99 -22.57 -8.65
C LEU A 276 -5.97 -23.24 -10.02
N THR A 277 -6.31 -22.48 -11.06
CA THR A 277 -6.47 -23.00 -12.43
C THR A 277 -5.84 -22.04 -13.45
N LEU A 278 -5.50 -22.61 -14.60
CA LEU A 278 -5.14 -21.87 -15.81
C LEU A 278 -6.03 -22.35 -16.95
N SER A 279 -6.59 -21.42 -17.71
CA SER A 279 -7.36 -21.73 -18.91
C SER A 279 -7.12 -20.68 -19.98
N CYS A 280 -7.31 -21.05 -21.25
CA CYS A 280 -7.28 -20.09 -22.35
C CYS A 280 -8.70 -19.65 -22.69
N VAL A 281 -8.86 -18.36 -23.01
CA VAL A 281 -10.11 -17.79 -23.50
C VAL A 281 -9.89 -17.13 -24.85
N ASP A 282 -10.91 -17.15 -25.71
CA ASP A 282 -10.82 -16.58 -27.05
C ASP A 282 -10.85 -15.05 -27.04
N GLN A 283 -11.52 -14.47 -26.06
CA GLN A 283 -11.72 -13.03 -25.93
C GLN A 283 -11.74 -12.61 -24.46
N LEU A 284 -11.28 -11.39 -24.19
CA LEU A 284 -11.36 -10.79 -22.87
C LEU A 284 -12.84 -10.56 -22.52
N PRO A 285 -13.27 -10.82 -21.28
CA PRO A 285 -14.61 -10.43 -20.87
C PRO A 285 -14.73 -8.91 -20.96
N SER A 286 -15.87 -8.43 -21.44
CA SER A 286 -16.18 -7.01 -21.38
C SER A 286 -16.25 -6.55 -19.93
N GLN A 287 -15.95 -5.27 -19.68
CA GLN A 287 -16.07 -4.69 -18.33
C GLN A 287 -17.48 -4.90 -17.77
N ARG A 288 -18.52 -4.87 -18.61
CA ARG A 288 -19.90 -5.10 -18.21
C ARG A 288 -20.15 -6.53 -17.75
N GLU A 289 -19.56 -7.53 -18.39
CA GLU A 289 -19.67 -8.93 -17.99
C GLU A 289 -18.90 -9.22 -16.71
N ALA A 290 -17.69 -8.66 -16.59
CA ALA A 290 -16.89 -8.69 -15.37
C ALA A 290 -17.65 -8.07 -14.19
N ASP A 291 -18.22 -6.89 -14.42
CA ASP A 291 -18.95 -6.15 -13.41
C ASP A 291 -20.35 -6.72 -13.14
N ALA A 292 -20.90 -7.64 -13.95
CA ALA A 292 -22.24 -8.21 -13.74
C ALA A 292 -22.22 -9.50 -12.91
N ARG A 293 -21.04 -10.04 -12.60
CA ARG A 293 -20.90 -11.25 -11.79
C ARG A 293 -21.33 -10.98 -10.36
N LEU A 294 -22.36 -11.71 -9.90
CA LEU A 294 -22.69 -11.82 -8.48
C LEU A 294 -21.44 -12.25 -7.71
N ARG A 295 -21.26 -11.63 -6.55
CA ARG A 295 -20.10 -11.90 -5.68
C ARG A 295 -20.59 -12.52 -4.40
N SER A 296 -20.06 -13.67 -4.05
CA SER A 296 -20.40 -14.34 -2.80
C SER A 296 -19.42 -13.94 -1.71
N TYR A 297 -19.94 -13.59 -0.54
CA TYR A 297 -19.15 -13.22 0.63
C TYR A 297 -19.52 -14.09 1.82
N ARG A 298 -18.50 -14.39 2.61
CA ARG A 298 -18.60 -15.00 3.94
C ARG A 298 -17.96 -14.05 4.95
N LEU A 299 -18.75 -13.67 5.94
CA LEU A 299 -18.31 -12.89 7.10
C LEU A 299 -18.20 -13.83 8.30
N GLU A 300 -17.05 -13.86 8.94
CA GLU A 300 -16.83 -14.61 10.18
C GLU A 300 -16.55 -13.66 11.32
N PHE A 301 -17.29 -13.78 12.42
CA PHE A 301 -17.22 -12.86 13.55
C PHE A 301 -16.55 -13.52 14.75
N ALA A 302 -15.70 -12.77 15.45
CA ALA A 302 -15.13 -13.19 16.72
C ALA A 302 -16.21 -13.26 17.82
N ASP A 303 -17.15 -12.30 17.80
CA ASP A 303 -18.22 -12.14 18.79
C ASP A 303 -19.59 -12.55 18.21
N VAL A 304 -20.33 -13.36 18.96
CA VAL A 304 -21.67 -13.87 18.56
C VAL A 304 -22.73 -12.78 18.58
N SER A 305 -22.66 -11.84 19.52
CA SER A 305 -23.57 -10.69 19.59
C SER A 305 -23.40 -9.80 18.37
N LEU A 306 -22.15 -9.53 17.96
CA LEU A 306 -21.86 -8.75 16.75
C LEU A 306 -22.37 -9.46 15.48
N ALA A 307 -22.21 -10.78 15.40
CA ALA A 307 -22.76 -11.58 14.30
C ALA A 307 -24.29 -11.47 14.22
N ARG A 308 -24.97 -11.57 15.36
CA ARG A 308 -26.44 -11.47 15.42
C ARG A 308 -26.93 -10.08 15.02
N GLU A 309 -26.32 -9.02 15.54
CA GLU A 309 -26.65 -7.64 15.15
C GLU A 309 -26.45 -7.42 13.63
N ALA A 310 -25.36 -7.93 13.07
CA ALA A 310 -25.10 -7.84 11.65
C ALA A 310 -26.13 -8.64 10.82
N ALA A 311 -26.52 -9.84 11.25
CA ALA A 311 -27.51 -10.66 10.58
C ALA A 311 -28.91 -10.02 10.59
N GLU A 312 -29.31 -9.42 11.71
CA GLU A 312 -30.57 -8.68 11.83
C GLU A 312 -30.58 -7.48 10.88
N LYS A 313 -29.51 -6.67 10.87
CA LYS A 313 -29.37 -5.55 9.93
C LYS A 313 -29.48 -6.03 8.48
N LEU A 314 -28.71 -7.05 8.08
CA LEU A 314 -28.73 -7.54 6.69
C LEU A 314 -30.09 -8.12 6.28
N SER A 315 -30.84 -8.69 7.22
CA SER A 315 -32.18 -9.25 6.96
C SER A 315 -33.24 -8.15 6.77
N ASP A 316 -33.10 -7.03 7.47
CA ASP A 316 -33.97 -5.84 7.36
C ASP A 316 -33.27 -4.69 6.60
N ALA A 317 -32.55 -5.04 5.54
CA ALA A 317 -31.76 -4.09 4.79
C ALA A 317 -32.63 -3.08 4.02
N PRO A 318 -32.46 -1.76 4.23
CA PRO A 318 -33.23 -0.77 3.49
C PRO A 318 -32.84 -0.76 2.01
N ALA A 319 -33.77 -0.34 1.14
CA ALA A 319 -33.52 -0.23 -0.30
C ALA A 319 -32.31 0.66 -0.62
N VAL A 320 -32.12 1.74 0.13
CA VAL A 320 -31.02 2.71 -0.02
C VAL A 320 -30.43 3.03 1.34
N ILE A 321 -29.10 3.11 1.40
CA ILE A 321 -28.38 3.67 2.54
C ILE A 321 -27.78 5.02 2.17
N SER A 322 -27.66 5.91 3.17
CA SER A 322 -26.96 7.19 3.02
C SER A 322 -25.94 7.36 4.13
N TYR A 323 -24.72 7.76 3.79
CA TYR A 323 -23.68 8.04 4.77
C TYR A 323 -22.78 9.20 4.34
N GLU A 324 -22.07 9.78 5.30
CA GLU A 324 -21.08 10.83 5.02
C GLU A 324 -19.71 10.21 4.72
N ARG A 325 -19.11 10.64 3.60
CA ARG A 325 -17.75 10.25 3.23
C ARG A 325 -16.84 11.47 3.18
N ARG A 326 -15.67 11.36 3.82
CA ARG A 326 -14.66 12.43 3.78
C ARG A 326 -14.14 12.64 2.36
N ILE A 327 -14.12 13.89 1.92
CA ILE A 327 -13.58 14.30 0.63
C ILE A 327 -12.04 14.27 0.71
N ARG A 328 -11.41 13.35 -0.03
CA ARG A 328 -9.93 13.28 -0.12
C ARG A 328 -9.36 14.02 -1.34
N LYS A 329 -10.14 14.16 -2.43
CA LYS A 329 -9.64 14.79 -3.66
C LYS A 329 -9.43 16.29 -3.48
N ARG A 330 -8.17 16.73 -3.60
CA ARG A 330 -7.76 18.13 -3.44
C ARG A 330 -8.55 19.13 -4.29
N LYS A 331 -8.93 18.75 -5.52
CA LYS A 331 -9.76 19.58 -6.41
C LYS A 331 -11.14 19.86 -5.81
N LEU A 332 -11.74 18.88 -5.11
CA LEU A 332 -13.05 19.01 -4.47
C LEU A 332 -12.94 19.78 -3.15
N LEU A 333 -11.89 19.52 -2.36
CA LEU A 333 -11.60 20.27 -1.13
C LEU A 333 -11.46 21.77 -1.39
N LYS A 334 -10.85 22.18 -2.51
CA LYS A 334 -10.74 23.59 -2.90
C LYS A 334 -12.07 24.27 -3.24
N LYS A 335 -13.12 23.50 -3.53
CA LYS A 335 -14.47 24.02 -3.84
C LYS A 335 -15.31 24.22 -2.58
N LEU A 336 -14.86 23.74 -1.42
CA LEU A 336 -15.59 23.90 -0.16
C LEU A 336 -15.64 25.38 0.22
N LYS A 337 -16.82 25.84 0.64
CA LYS A 337 -16.99 27.18 1.20
C LYS A 337 -16.29 27.24 2.57
N ARG A 338 -15.86 28.44 2.98
CA ARG A 338 -15.23 28.65 4.28
C ARG A 338 -16.18 28.19 5.39
N GLY A 339 -15.71 27.30 6.26
CA GLY A 339 -16.52 26.70 7.34
C GLY A 339 -17.26 25.41 6.96
N GLN A 340 -17.29 25.03 5.68
CA GLN A 340 -17.91 23.78 5.26
C GLN A 340 -17.03 22.58 5.65
N LYS A 341 -17.62 21.60 6.34
CA LYS A 341 -16.92 20.36 6.68
C LYS A 341 -16.59 19.57 5.39
N PRO A 342 -15.42 18.90 5.32
CA PRO A 342 -14.96 18.22 4.10
C PRO A 342 -15.61 16.85 3.94
N PHE A 343 -16.93 16.78 3.99
CA PHE A 343 -17.71 15.56 3.82
C PHE A 343 -18.70 15.72 2.67
N THR A 344 -19.00 14.60 2.02
CA THR A 344 -20.03 14.52 1.00
C THR A 344 -20.99 13.40 1.39
N ARG A 345 -22.28 13.64 1.25
CA ARG A 345 -23.29 12.59 1.37
C ARG A 345 -23.18 11.66 0.17
N VAL A 346 -23.16 10.36 0.43
CA VAL A 346 -23.12 9.29 -0.55
C VAL A 346 -24.36 8.43 -0.34
N GLU A 347 -25.04 8.08 -1.42
CA GLU A 347 -26.18 7.16 -1.41
C GLU A 347 -25.85 5.91 -2.21
N ARG A 348 -26.27 4.76 -1.69
CA ARG A 348 -26.03 3.44 -2.27
C ARG A 348 -27.27 2.57 -2.19
N GLN A 349 -27.56 1.83 -3.25
CA GLN A 349 -28.59 0.80 -3.25
C GLN A 349 -28.09 -0.42 -2.45
N LEU A 350 -28.96 -0.99 -1.61
CA LEU A 350 -28.62 -2.12 -0.73
C LEU A 350 -29.69 -3.21 -0.73
N GLY A 351 -30.96 -2.87 -0.48
CA GLY A 351 -32.02 -3.86 -0.26
C GLY A 351 -32.09 -4.98 -1.30
N ASP A 352 -32.21 -4.64 -2.58
CA ASP A 352 -32.26 -5.63 -3.68
C ASP A 352 -30.89 -6.25 -4.03
N ALA A 353 -29.80 -5.69 -3.47
CA ALA A 353 -28.44 -6.09 -3.78
C ALA A 353 -27.97 -7.31 -2.97
N ILE A 354 -28.59 -7.60 -1.81
CA ILE A 354 -28.26 -8.77 -1.00
C ILE A 354 -29.15 -9.94 -1.42
N ARG A 355 -28.54 -11.09 -1.72
CA ARG A 355 -29.26 -12.33 -2.05
C ARG A 355 -28.68 -13.52 -1.29
N ASN A 356 -29.45 -14.60 -1.20
CA ASN A 356 -29.00 -15.87 -0.60
C ASN A 356 -28.38 -15.70 0.79
N LEU A 357 -28.95 -14.82 1.62
CA LEU A 357 -28.49 -14.54 2.98
C LEU A 357 -28.74 -15.76 3.88
N VAL A 358 -27.68 -16.30 4.45
CA VAL A 358 -27.71 -17.39 5.43
C VAL A 358 -26.83 -16.98 6.60
N ALA A 359 -27.40 -17.02 7.81
CA ALA A 359 -26.69 -16.69 9.04
C ALA A 359 -26.65 -17.89 10.00
N THR A 360 -25.54 -18.02 10.71
CA THR A 360 -25.30 -18.96 11.82
C THR A 360 -24.78 -18.15 13.02
N ASP A 361 -24.43 -18.82 14.13
CA ASP A 361 -23.98 -18.11 15.36
C ASP A 361 -22.78 -17.17 15.15
N ARG A 362 -21.87 -17.48 14.22
CA ARG A 362 -20.66 -16.68 13.96
C ARG A 362 -20.37 -16.40 12.49
N THR A 363 -21.20 -16.90 11.58
CA THR A 363 -20.92 -16.79 10.15
C THR A 363 -22.15 -16.32 9.40
N ILE A 364 -21.97 -15.34 8.53
CA ILE A 364 -22.99 -14.85 7.60
C ILE A 364 -22.47 -15.04 6.18
N VAL A 365 -23.27 -15.70 5.33
CA VAL A 365 -22.99 -15.89 3.91
C VAL A 365 -24.08 -15.19 3.11
N PHE A 366 -23.70 -14.46 2.07
CA PHE A 366 -24.64 -13.81 1.16
C PHE A 366 -23.97 -13.51 -0.17
N ASP A 367 -24.80 -13.30 -1.18
CA ASP A 367 -24.38 -12.73 -2.45
C ASP A 367 -24.65 -11.23 -2.47
N LEU A 368 -23.73 -10.47 -3.05
CA LEU A 368 -23.83 -9.04 -3.24
C LEU A 368 -23.81 -8.70 -4.72
N GLU A 369 -24.86 -8.06 -5.21
CA GLU A 369 -24.90 -7.57 -6.56
C GLU A 369 -23.86 -6.46 -6.79
N PRO A 370 -23.09 -6.54 -7.88
CA PRO A 370 -22.01 -5.60 -8.16
C PRO A 370 -22.50 -4.19 -8.53
N PRO A 371 -21.64 -3.16 -8.32
CA PRO A 371 -22.04 -1.76 -8.29
C PRO A 371 -22.23 -1.08 -9.67
N ILE A 372 -22.73 -1.78 -10.70
CA ILE A 372 -22.97 -1.17 -12.02
C ILE A 372 -24.07 -0.08 -11.96
N ARG A 373 -24.86 -0.01 -10.88
CA ARG A 373 -25.97 0.95 -10.71
C ARG A 373 -25.95 1.74 -9.40
N GLY A 374 -24.76 1.95 -8.82
CA GLY A 374 -24.65 2.62 -7.53
C GLY A 374 -25.02 1.73 -6.33
N ALA A 375 -25.00 0.41 -6.52
CA ALA A 375 -25.06 -0.54 -5.43
C ALA A 375 -23.83 -0.42 -4.51
N ILE A 376 -24.01 -0.85 -3.27
CA ILE A 376 -23.00 -0.77 -2.22
C ILE A 376 -21.82 -1.71 -2.48
N SER A 377 -20.61 -1.28 -2.14
CA SER A 377 -19.45 -2.17 -2.13
C SER A 377 -19.41 -2.97 -0.83
N ILE A 378 -18.77 -4.14 -0.80
CA ILE A 378 -18.55 -4.88 0.47
C ILE A 378 -17.89 -3.99 1.52
N ALA A 379 -16.98 -3.12 1.09
CA ALA A 379 -16.30 -2.18 1.97
C ALA A 379 -17.25 -1.16 2.61
N ASP A 380 -18.13 -0.57 1.81
CA ASP A 380 -19.12 0.39 2.30
C ASP A 380 -20.21 -0.32 3.12
N LEU A 381 -20.58 -1.56 2.77
CA LEU A 381 -21.52 -2.39 3.52
C LEU A 381 -21.01 -2.63 4.94
N VAL A 382 -19.78 -3.15 5.08
CA VAL A 382 -19.25 -3.44 6.41
C VAL A 382 -18.97 -2.16 7.19
N THR A 383 -18.35 -1.14 6.57
CA THR A 383 -17.95 0.09 7.29
C THR A 383 -19.14 0.98 7.65
N HIS A 384 -20.07 1.19 6.72
CA HIS A 384 -21.08 2.24 6.85
C HIS A 384 -22.46 1.70 7.19
N TYR A 385 -22.81 0.50 6.73
CA TYR A 385 -24.10 -0.10 7.04
C TYR A 385 -24.05 -0.95 8.31
N LEU A 386 -23.12 -1.91 8.38
CA LEU A 386 -22.91 -2.70 9.60
C LEU A 386 -22.22 -1.91 10.70
N GLN A 387 -21.61 -0.77 10.36
CA GLN A 387 -20.89 0.12 11.28
C GLN A 387 -19.67 -0.55 11.92
N ILE A 388 -19.03 -1.47 11.20
CA ILE A 388 -17.82 -2.16 11.63
C ILE A 388 -16.62 -1.47 10.95
N PRO A 389 -15.82 -0.68 11.70
CA PRO A 389 -14.71 0.09 11.13
C PRO A 389 -13.68 -0.81 10.44
N VAL A 390 -12.98 -0.27 9.45
CA VAL A 390 -11.93 -0.99 8.72
C VAL A 390 -10.79 -1.49 9.63
N GLU A 391 -10.59 -0.85 10.78
CA GLU A 391 -9.66 -1.30 11.83
C GLU A 391 -9.99 -2.67 12.42
N CYS A 392 -11.26 -3.09 12.32
CA CYS A 392 -11.79 -4.33 12.89
C CYS A 392 -11.80 -5.51 11.89
N TRP A 393 -11.53 -5.26 10.60
CA TRP A 393 -11.71 -6.23 9.50
C TRP A 393 -10.75 -7.42 9.49
N ASN A 394 -9.79 -7.43 10.41
CA ASN A 394 -8.88 -8.56 10.62
C ASN A 394 -8.72 -8.89 12.11
N THR A 395 -9.59 -8.37 12.97
CA THR A 395 -9.60 -8.64 14.41
C THR A 395 -10.95 -9.19 14.85
N ASP A 396 -12.02 -8.46 14.55
CA ASP A 396 -13.37 -8.73 15.10
C ASP A 396 -14.24 -9.42 14.05
N ILE A 397 -13.95 -9.15 12.77
CA ILE A 397 -14.57 -9.78 11.62
C ILE A 397 -13.50 -10.21 10.63
N LYS A 398 -13.70 -11.34 9.98
CA LYS A 398 -12.94 -11.80 8.82
C LYS A 398 -13.87 -11.79 7.61
N ILE A 399 -13.45 -11.10 6.55
CA ILE A 399 -14.26 -10.92 5.34
C ILE A 399 -13.63 -11.75 4.22
N ILE A 400 -14.40 -12.65 3.63
CA ILE A 400 -13.91 -13.60 2.64
C ILE A 400 -14.80 -13.53 1.40
N LYS A 401 -14.22 -13.22 0.24
CA LYS A 401 -14.90 -13.39 -1.04
C LYS A 401 -14.78 -14.86 -1.46
N THR A 402 -15.90 -15.55 -1.61
CA THR A 402 -15.93 -16.98 -1.94
C THR A 402 -16.12 -17.26 -3.43
N ALA A 403 -16.79 -16.37 -4.17
CA ALA A 403 -16.99 -16.45 -5.62
C ALA A 403 -17.04 -15.07 -6.29
#